data_AF-A0A964EJ55-F1
#
_entry.id   AF-A0A964EJ55-F1
#
_cell.length_a   1.000
_cell.length_b   1.000
_cell.length_c   1.000
_cell.angle_alpha   90.00
_cell.angle_beta   90.00
_cell.angle_gamma   90.00
#
_symmetry.space_group_name_H-M   'P 1'
#
loop_
_entity.id
_entity.type
_entity.pdbx_description
1 polymer ?
#
loop_
_entity_poly.entity_id
_entity_poly.type
_entity_poly.pdbx_seq_one_letter_code
_entity_poly.pdbx_strand_id
1 'polypeptide(L)'
;MKTITFSFTILFAIAFSNILTAQSELSPDEMAIRQVMHGIQDGWNNKSGEQFAAQFAADHSIVVWTGMYMPHLTPEVNAQAHQGLFDSVFKTHYMDLKVDNVRFVKPDVAMVHALVSTREGSEKAPDYPQLLATSLLVKNGDKWEIVSFLNLNIEYNELLRKPEPADEEIAAFAKDRFPGWYR
;
A
#
# COMPACT_ATOMS: atom_id res chain seq x y z
N MET A 1 -3.16 -61.73 47.34
CA MET A 1 -2.24 -61.02 46.42
C MET A 1 -2.19 -61.76 45.09
N LYS A 2 -2.75 -61.15 44.04
CA LYS A 2 -2.34 -61.23 42.62
C LYS A 2 -3.32 -60.38 41.81
N THR A 3 -2.79 -59.30 41.26
CA THR A 3 -3.44 -58.18 40.58
C THR A 3 -3.97 -58.61 39.22
N ILE A 4 -5.22 -58.24 38.91
CA ILE A 4 -5.83 -58.40 37.59
C ILE A 4 -5.49 -57.15 36.78
N THR A 5 -4.69 -57.31 35.74
CA THR A 5 -4.32 -56.25 34.80
C THR A 5 -5.40 -56.15 33.72
N PHE A 6 -6.11 -55.02 33.64
CA PHE A 6 -7.00 -54.70 32.53
C PHE A 6 -6.19 -53.99 31.43
N SER A 7 -6.07 -54.63 30.26
CA SER A 7 -5.52 -54.00 29.06
C SER A 7 -6.53 -52.99 28.49
N PHE A 8 -6.17 -51.70 28.52
CA PHE A 8 -6.87 -50.66 27.79
C PHE A 8 -6.30 -50.56 26.37
N THR A 9 -7.02 -51.10 25.38
CA THR A 9 -6.74 -50.83 23.97
C THR A 9 -7.37 -49.47 23.64
N ILE A 10 -6.57 -48.41 23.65
CA ILE A 10 -6.99 -47.08 23.19
C ILE A 10 -6.93 -47.08 21.66
N LEU A 11 -8.10 -47.05 21.00
CA LEU A 11 -8.21 -46.66 19.60
C LEU A 11 -7.86 -45.18 19.48
N PHE A 12 -6.69 -44.88 18.92
CA PHE A 12 -6.34 -43.52 18.49
C PHE A 12 -7.09 -43.24 17.18
N ALA A 13 -8.30 -42.69 17.28
CA ALA A 13 -8.92 -42.00 16.15
C ALA A 13 -8.17 -40.68 15.97
N ILE A 14 -7.20 -40.65 15.05
CA ILE A 14 -6.55 -39.42 14.60
C ILE A 14 -7.62 -38.62 13.86
N ALA A 15 -8.29 -37.72 14.57
CA ALA A 15 -9.00 -36.62 13.94
C ALA A 15 -7.95 -35.76 13.27
N PHE A 16 -7.78 -35.92 11.95
CA PHE A 16 -7.11 -34.92 11.13
C PHE A 16 -7.92 -33.64 11.26
N SER A 17 -7.50 -32.76 12.17
CA SER A 17 -7.92 -31.38 12.18
C SER A 17 -7.51 -30.80 10.84
N ASN A 18 -8.50 -30.53 9.99
CA ASN A 18 -8.36 -29.66 8.83
C ASN A 18 -8.00 -28.26 9.35
N ILE A 19 -6.75 -28.06 9.77
CA ILE A 19 -6.15 -26.74 9.80
C ILE A 19 -5.84 -26.46 8.33
N LEU A 20 -6.89 -26.16 7.57
CA LEU A 20 -6.73 -25.30 6.42
C LEU A 20 -6.18 -24.00 7.01
N THR A 21 -4.93 -23.70 6.68
CA THR A 21 -4.41 -22.34 6.69
C THR A 21 -5.46 -21.45 6.04
N ALA A 22 -6.22 -20.73 6.86
CA ALA A 22 -7.06 -19.64 6.40
C ALA A 22 -6.11 -18.54 5.95
N GLN A 23 -5.63 -18.64 4.71
CA GLN A 23 -5.24 -17.46 3.97
C GLN A 23 -6.56 -16.68 3.83
N SER A 24 -6.76 -15.67 4.67
CA SER A 24 -8.01 -14.92 4.67
C SER A 24 -8.21 -14.35 3.27
N GLU A 25 -9.22 -14.84 2.54
CA GLU A 25 -9.63 -14.21 1.31
C GLU A 25 -9.97 -12.75 1.64
N LEU A 26 -9.44 -11.83 0.84
CA LEU A 26 -9.67 -10.41 1.02
C LEU A 26 -11.18 -10.13 0.99
N SER A 27 -11.65 -9.23 1.84
CA SER A 27 -13.05 -8.80 1.76
C SER A 27 -13.31 -8.11 0.40
N PRO A 28 -14.55 -8.13 -0.11
CA PRO A 28 -14.88 -7.40 -1.35
C PRO A 28 -14.50 -5.91 -1.29
N ASP A 29 -14.63 -5.28 -0.12
CA ASP A 29 -14.23 -3.90 0.08
C ASP A 29 -12.71 -3.73 0.04
N GLU A 30 -11.94 -4.64 0.65
CA GLU A 30 -10.48 -4.58 0.56
C GLU A 30 -9.99 -4.80 -0.88
N MET A 31 -10.62 -5.71 -1.63
CA MET A 31 -10.35 -5.89 -3.05
C MET A 31 -10.65 -4.62 -3.85
N ALA A 32 -11.78 -3.96 -3.59
CA ALA A 32 -12.16 -2.71 -4.26
C ALA A 32 -11.16 -1.59 -3.94
N ILE A 33 -10.74 -1.45 -2.68
CA ILE A 33 -9.72 -0.47 -2.26
C ILE A 33 -8.38 -0.73 -2.97
N ARG A 34 -7.93 -1.98 -3.03
CA ARG A 34 -6.72 -2.36 -3.75
C ARG A 34 -6.84 -2.04 -5.24
N GLN A 35 -8.01 -2.24 -5.83
CA GLN A 35 -8.27 -1.88 -7.23
C GLN A 35 -8.19 -0.37 -7.47
N VAL A 36 -8.69 0.47 -6.55
CA VAL A 36 -8.54 1.94 -6.63
C VAL A 36 -7.05 2.32 -6.66
N MET A 37 -6.23 1.72 -5.79
CA MET A 37 -4.78 1.97 -5.79
C MET A 37 -4.08 1.46 -7.05
N HIS A 38 -4.52 0.33 -7.63
CA HIS A 38 -4.04 -0.11 -8.93
C HIS A 38 -4.47 0.84 -10.06
N GLY A 39 -5.65 1.46 -9.98
CA GLY A 39 -6.07 2.49 -10.92
C GLY A 39 -5.14 3.72 -10.92
N ILE A 40 -4.52 4.06 -9.79
CA ILE A 40 -3.49 5.11 -9.71
C ILE A 40 -2.25 4.69 -10.51
N GLN A 41 -1.79 3.44 -10.36
CA GLN A 41 -0.70 2.89 -11.14
C GLN A 41 -1.02 2.86 -12.64
N ASP A 42 -2.22 2.43 -13.00
CA ASP A 42 -2.64 2.31 -14.38
C ASP A 42 -2.71 3.68 -15.05
N GLY A 43 -3.29 4.70 -14.39
CA GLY A 43 -3.30 6.07 -14.89
C GLY A 43 -1.89 6.63 -15.11
N TRP A 44 -0.98 6.37 -14.16
CA TRP A 44 0.42 6.75 -14.30
C TRP A 44 1.10 6.05 -15.48
N ASN A 45 0.98 4.73 -15.57
CA ASN A 45 1.68 3.93 -16.57
C ASN A 45 1.13 4.14 -17.98
N ASN A 46 -0.19 4.35 -18.10
CA ASN A 46 -0.88 4.68 -19.35
C ASN A 46 -0.76 6.17 -19.72
N LYS A 47 -0.13 7.00 -18.90
CA LYS A 47 0.04 8.44 -19.13
C LYS A 47 -1.30 9.17 -19.30
N SER A 48 -2.29 8.77 -18.49
CA SER A 48 -3.65 9.29 -18.53
C SER A 48 -3.98 9.99 -17.21
N GLY A 49 -4.02 11.32 -17.26
CA GLY A 49 -4.48 12.13 -16.13
C GLY A 49 -5.92 11.81 -15.73
N GLU A 50 -6.77 11.49 -16.72
CA GLU A 50 -8.17 11.11 -16.49
C GLU A 50 -8.30 9.80 -15.70
N GLN A 51 -7.59 8.74 -16.11
CA GLN A 51 -7.60 7.46 -15.37
C GLN A 51 -7.05 7.61 -13.96
N PHE A 52 -6.00 8.43 -13.79
CA PHE A 52 -5.42 8.74 -12.50
C PHE A 52 -6.43 9.46 -11.59
N ALA A 53 -7.05 10.54 -12.09
CA ALA A 53 -7.99 11.35 -11.33
C ALA A 53 -9.33 10.64 -11.05
N ALA A 54 -9.74 9.66 -11.87
CA ALA A 54 -10.98 8.89 -11.67
C ALA A 54 -11.03 8.08 -10.36
N GLN A 55 -9.86 7.86 -9.75
CA GLN A 55 -9.72 7.17 -8.46
C GLN A 55 -10.03 8.07 -7.26
N PHE A 56 -10.11 9.39 -7.47
CA PHE A 56 -10.32 10.38 -6.42
C PHE A 56 -11.79 10.77 -6.29
N ALA A 57 -12.16 11.19 -5.08
CA ALA A 57 -13.46 11.77 -4.79
C ALA A 57 -13.62 13.16 -5.44
N ALA A 58 -14.87 13.65 -5.51
CA ALA A 58 -15.18 14.95 -6.11
C ALA A 58 -14.45 16.13 -5.44
N ASP A 59 -14.20 16.05 -4.13
CA ASP A 59 -13.36 16.96 -3.36
C ASP A 59 -12.28 16.12 -2.67
N HIS A 60 -11.01 16.40 -2.95
CA HIS A 60 -9.88 15.67 -2.39
C HIS A 60 -8.65 16.56 -2.24
N SER A 61 -7.68 16.07 -1.46
CA SER A 61 -6.39 16.73 -1.31
C SER A 61 -5.23 15.86 -1.78
N ILE A 62 -4.20 16.49 -2.33
CA ILE A 62 -2.95 15.84 -2.70
C ILE A 62 -1.78 16.58 -2.05
N VAL A 63 -0.91 15.83 -1.39
CA VAL A 63 0.44 16.29 -1.00
C VAL A 63 1.44 15.51 -1.83
N VAL A 64 2.18 16.19 -2.69
CA VAL A 64 3.25 15.52 -3.44
C VAL A 64 4.56 15.51 -2.65
N TRP A 65 5.47 14.60 -3.00
CA TRP A 65 6.76 14.38 -2.36
C TRP A 65 7.65 15.62 -2.19
N THR A 66 7.43 16.69 -2.97
CA THR A 66 8.12 17.99 -2.80
C THR A 66 7.56 18.83 -1.65
N GLY A 67 6.55 18.33 -0.93
CA GLY A 67 5.85 19.06 0.14
C GLY A 67 4.77 20.01 -0.36
N MET A 68 4.51 20.06 -1.67
CA MET A 68 3.43 20.90 -2.21
C MET A 68 2.07 20.30 -1.83
N TYR A 69 1.31 21.08 -1.06
CA TYR A 69 -0.05 20.76 -0.63
C TYR A 69 -1.09 21.42 -1.54
N MET A 70 -1.96 20.61 -2.13
CA MET A 70 -3.08 21.03 -2.96
C MET A 70 -4.39 20.61 -2.27
N PRO A 71 -5.00 21.51 -1.48
CA PRO A 71 -6.32 21.26 -0.90
C PRO A 71 -7.42 21.46 -1.95
N HIS A 72 -8.53 20.75 -1.78
CA HIS A 72 -9.78 20.97 -2.53
C HIS A 72 -9.66 20.89 -4.05
N LEU A 73 -8.97 19.85 -4.53
CA LEU A 73 -8.93 19.53 -5.96
C LEU A 73 -10.24 18.90 -6.41
N THR A 74 -10.62 19.19 -7.65
CA THR A 74 -11.65 18.43 -8.39
C THR A 74 -10.98 17.41 -9.31
N PRO A 75 -11.69 16.34 -9.72
CA PRO A 75 -11.17 15.37 -10.68
C PRO A 75 -10.67 16.00 -11.98
N GLU A 76 -11.33 17.06 -12.48
CA GLU A 76 -10.94 17.74 -13.72
C GLU A 76 -9.61 18.47 -13.59
N VAL A 77 -9.43 19.23 -12.49
CA VAL A 77 -8.17 19.95 -12.23
C VAL A 77 -7.04 18.96 -11.98
N ASN A 78 -7.31 17.89 -11.23
CA ASN A 78 -6.37 16.80 -10.97
C ASN A 78 -5.94 16.13 -12.29
N ALA A 79 -6.90 15.77 -13.16
CA ALA A 79 -6.63 15.16 -14.45
C ALA A 79 -5.77 16.07 -15.34
N GLN A 80 -6.12 17.36 -15.43
CA GLN A 80 -5.36 18.33 -16.23
C GLN A 80 -3.91 18.48 -15.74
N ALA A 81 -3.72 18.60 -14.41
CA ALA A 81 -2.39 18.73 -13.83
C ALA A 81 -1.53 17.50 -14.10
N HIS A 82 -2.07 16.29 -13.90
CA HIS A 82 -1.34 15.04 -14.17
C HIS A 82 -1.10 14.82 -15.66
N GLN A 83 -2.03 15.22 -16.53
CA GLN A 83 -1.77 15.14 -17.97
C GLN A 83 -0.58 16.02 -18.37
N GLY A 84 -0.50 17.25 -17.83
CA GLY A 84 0.66 18.13 -18.06
C GLY A 84 1.98 17.51 -17.60
N LEU A 85 1.96 16.78 -16.49
CA LEU A 85 3.11 16.01 -15.99
C LEU A 85 3.49 14.85 -16.93
N PHE A 86 2.50 14.09 -17.38
CA PHE A 86 2.69 12.94 -18.27
C PHE A 86 3.08 13.33 -19.69
N ASP A 87 2.73 14.53 -20.13
CA ASP A 87 3.15 15.07 -21.43
C ASP A 87 4.56 15.68 -21.39
N SER A 88 5.11 15.90 -20.19
CA SER A 88 6.39 16.58 -19.98
C SER A 88 7.38 15.72 -19.18
N VAL A 89 7.66 16.09 -17.93
CA VAL A 89 8.74 15.56 -17.09
C VAL A 89 8.60 14.08 -16.76
N PHE A 90 7.37 13.53 -16.75
CA PHE A 90 7.12 12.13 -16.42
C PHE A 90 6.70 11.29 -17.63
N LYS A 91 6.92 11.78 -18.86
CA LYS A 91 6.53 11.10 -20.10
C LYS A 91 7.13 9.70 -20.25
N THR A 92 8.37 9.53 -19.83
CA THR A 92 9.14 8.28 -19.90
C THR A 92 9.14 7.53 -18.56
N HIS A 93 8.45 8.02 -17.54
CA HIS A 93 8.50 7.45 -16.19
C HIS A 93 7.36 6.47 -15.96
N TYR A 94 7.65 5.38 -15.28
CA TYR A 94 6.69 4.35 -14.90
C TYR A 94 6.83 4.02 -13.42
N MET A 95 5.78 3.46 -12.84
CA MET A 95 5.80 3.04 -11.46
C MET A 95 5.18 1.67 -11.27
N ASP A 96 5.67 0.97 -10.25
CA ASP A 96 5.10 -0.26 -9.73
C ASP A 96 4.68 0.02 -8.28
N LEU A 97 3.40 -0.21 -7.99
CA LEU A 97 2.74 0.06 -6.72
C LEU A 97 2.34 -1.25 -6.07
N LYS A 98 2.83 -1.50 -4.85
CA LYS A 98 2.44 -2.61 -3.99
C LYS A 98 1.65 -2.07 -2.81
N VAL A 99 0.38 -2.45 -2.69
CA VAL A 99 -0.41 -2.15 -1.48
C VAL A 99 0.14 -2.98 -0.32
N ASP A 100 0.79 -2.30 0.62
CA ASP A 100 1.42 -2.88 1.80
C ASP A 100 0.38 -3.19 2.88
N ASN A 101 -0.46 -2.21 3.19
CA ASN A 101 -1.46 -2.33 4.25
C ASN A 101 -2.76 -1.63 3.89
N VAL A 102 -3.89 -2.27 4.21
CA VAL A 102 -5.23 -1.67 4.20
C VAL A 102 -5.78 -1.74 5.61
N ARG A 103 -6.04 -0.58 6.21
CA ARG A 103 -6.62 -0.47 7.55
C ARG A 103 -7.98 0.20 7.48
N PHE A 104 -9.03 -0.57 7.74
CA PHE A 104 -10.36 -0.02 7.98
C PHE A 104 -10.39 0.78 9.29
N VAL A 105 -10.72 2.07 9.17
CA VAL A 105 -11.01 2.95 10.32
C VAL A 105 -12.51 2.89 10.61
N LYS A 106 -13.29 3.04 9.53
CA LYS A 106 -14.74 2.86 9.31
C LYS A 106 -15.05 1.52 8.64
N PRO A 107 -16.28 0.95 8.64
CA PRO A 107 -16.70 0.07 7.55
C PRO A 107 -16.65 0.76 6.17
N ASP A 108 -16.77 2.09 6.15
CA ASP A 108 -16.84 2.97 4.98
C ASP A 108 -15.65 3.95 4.87
N VAL A 109 -14.62 3.77 5.70
CA VAL A 109 -13.41 4.62 5.70
C VAL A 109 -12.18 3.74 5.89
N ALA A 110 -11.22 3.81 4.98
CA ALA A 110 -10.00 3.03 5.03
C ALA A 110 -8.76 3.89 4.80
N MET A 111 -7.68 3.56 5.50
CA MET A 111 -6.35 4.11 5.25
C MET A 111 -5.51 3.05 4.57
N VAL A 112 -4.76 3.45 3.54
CA VAL A 112 -3.92 2.56 2.75
C VAL A 112 -2.50 3.08 2.74
N HIS A 113 -1.55 2.17 2.97
CA HIS A 113 -0.14 2.40 2.68
C HIS A 113 0.25 1.56 1.47
N ALA A 114 0.93 2.19 0.51
CA ALA A 114 1.46 1.52 -0.65
C ALA A 114 2.93 1.91 -0.87
N LEU A 115 3.74 0.91 -1.16
CA LEU A 115 5.14 1.06 -1.51
C LEU A 115 5.25 1.23 -3.02
N VAL A 116 6.03 2.23 -3.46
CA VAL A 116 6.15 2.56 -4.89
C VAL A 116 7.61 2.57 -5.31
N SER A 117 7.89 1.83 -6.38
CA SER A 117 9.15 1.88 -7.12
C SER A 117 8.92 2.58 -8.45
N THR A 118 9.89 3.40 -8.88
CA THR A 118 9.81 4.12 -10.15
C THR A 118 10.96 3.72 -11.06
N ARG A 119 10.74 3.85 -12.37
CA ARG A 119 11.77 3.65 -13.40
C ARG A 119 11.58 4.63 -14.54
N GLU A 120 12.64 4.90 -15.28
CA GLU A 120 12.59 5.64 -16.54
C GLU A 120 12.84 4.72 -17.74
N GLY A 121 11.99 4.82 -18.77
CA GLY A 121 12.11 4.07 -20.01
C GLY A 121 12.17 2.56 -19.79
N SER A 122 13.17 1.91 -20.39
CA SER A 122 13.42 0.47 -20.26
C SER A 122 14.42 0.13 -19.14
N GLU A 123 14.75 1.07 -18.27
CA GLU A 123 15.60 0.80 -17.12
C GLU A 123 14.92 -0.19 -16.18
N LYS A 124 15.75 -1.03 -15.53
CA LYS A 124 15.25 -1.92 -14.49
C LYS A 124 14.84 -1.06 -13.29
N ALA A 125 13.59 -1.19 -12.85
CA ALA A 125 13.16 -0.58 -11.59
C ALA A 125 14.04 -1.08 -10.43
N PRO A 126 14.34 -0.23 -9.42
CA PRO A 126 14.95 -0.68 -8.19
C PRO A 126 14.14 -1.82 -7.56
N ASP A 127 14.84 -2.79 -6.96
CA ASP A 127 14.23 -3.89 -6.22
C ASP A 127 13.72 -3.48 -4.83
N TYR A 128 13.91 -2.21 -4.46
CA TYR A 128 13.41 -1.59 -3.24
C TYR A 128 12.49 -0.39 -3.56
N PRO A 129 11.48 -0.12 -2.71
CA PRO A 129 10.59 1.01 -2.93
C PRO A 129 11.27 2.34 -2.56
N GLN A 130 11.02 3.37 -3.37
CA GLN A 130 11.56 4.71 -3.20
C GLN A 130 10.58 5.65 -2.51
N LEU A 131 9.28 5.39 -2.67
CA LEU A 131 8.21 6.23 -2.14
C LEU A 131 7.25 5.40 -1.29
N LEU A 132 6.71 6.04 -0.25
CA LEU A 132 5.55 5.58 0.49
C LEU A 132 4.37 6.46 0.10
N ALA A 133 3.35 5.87 -0.51
CA ALA A 133 2.06 6.50 -0.73
C ALA A 133 1.11 6.18 0.42
N THR A 134 0.47 7.20 0.98
CA THR A 134 -0.57 7.08 2.00
C THR A 134 -1.85 7.68 1.45
N SER A 135 -2.92 6.87 1.45
CA SER A 135 -4.24 7.28 0.96
C SER A 135 -5.29 7.12 2.04
N LEU A 136 -6.16 8.11 2.18
CA LEU A 136 -7.43 7.98 2.88
C LEU A 136 -8.53 7.80 1.83
N LEU A 137 -9.29 6.71 1.96
CA LEU A 137 -10.40 6.39 1.10
C LEU A 137 -11.71 6.37 1.87
N VAL A 138 -12.78 6.79 1.21
CA VAL A 138 -14.16 6.69 1.70
C VAL A 138 -14.98 5.87 0.73
N LYS A 139 -15.99 5.17 1.25
CA LYS A 139 -16.97 4.47 0.44
C LYS A 139 -18.18 5.36 0.20
N ASN A 140 -18.49 5.61 -1.06
CA ASN A 140 -19.66 6.37 -1.51
C ASN A 140 -20.57 5.45 -2.33
N GLY A 141 -21.67 4.98 -1.72
CA GLY A 141 -22.46 3.88 -2.27
C GLY A 141 -21.64 2.60 -2.32
N ASP A 142 -21.43 2.07 -3.53
CA ASP A 142 -20.62 0.87 -3.77
C ASP A 142 -19.19 1.18 -4.26
N LYS A 143 -18.83 2.46 -4.42
CA LYS A 143 -17.52 2.89 -4.93
C LYS A 143 -16.63 3.36 -3.79
N TRP A 144 -15.37 2.93 -3.79
CA TRP A 144 -14.32 3.51 -2.96
C TRP A 144 -13.59 4.62 -3.72
N GLU A 145 -13.32 5.73 -3.05
CA GLU A 145 -12.72 6.92 -3.66
C GLU A 145 -11.67 7.52 -2.71
N ILE A 146 -10.56 8.00 -3.28
CA ILE A 146 -9.50 8.67 -2.51
C ILE A 146 -9.93 10.10 -2.18
N VAL A 147 -9.96 10.44 -0.89
CA VAL A 147 -10.23 11.81 -0.41
C VAL A 147 -8.95 12.55 0.01
N SER A 148 -7.87 11.81 0.30
CA SER A 148 -6.56 12.39 0.54
C SER A 148 -5.47 11.44 0.07
N PHE A 149 -4.50 11.96 -0.66
CA PHE A 149 -3.31 11.23 -1.11
C PHE A 149 -2.05 11.99 -0.73
N LEU A 150 -1.06 11.28 -0.21
CA LEU A 150 0.27 11.80 0.02
C LEU A 150 1.29 10.79 -0.50
N ASN A 151 2.33 11.25 -1.19
CA ASN A 151 3.53 10.45 -1.42
C ASN A 151 4.77 11.12 -0.81
N LEU A 152 5.65 10.32 -0.23
CA LEU A 152 6.89 10.78 0.41
C LEU A 152 8.06 9.90 0.00
N ASN A 153 9.24 10.50 -0.17
CA ASN A 153 10.49 9.75 -0.28
C ASN A 153 10.75 8.96 1.00
N ILE A 154 11.07 7.68 0.87
CA ILE A 154 11.40 6.85 2.03
C ILE A 154 12.87 7.04 2.38
N GLU A 155 13.14 7.83 3.42
CA GLU A 155 14.52 8.18 3.84
C GLU A 155 15.36 6.96 4.26
N TYR A 156 14.77 5.98 4.96
CA TYR A 156 15.52 4.79 5.39
C TYR A 156 15.83 3.83 4.24
N ASN A 157 15.09 3.89 3.13
CA ASN A 157 15.36 3.08 1.94
C ASN A 157 16.47 3.64 1.06
N GLU A 158 16.77 4.95 1.14
CA GLU A 158 17.94 5.50 0.44
C GLU A 158 19.25 4.92 1.00
N LEU A 159 19.27 4.62 2.30
CA LEU A 159 20.45 4.14 3.03
C LEU A 159 20.50 2.61 3.14
N LEU A 160 19.37 1.94 3.34
CA LEU A 160 19.33 0.48 3.43
C LEU A 160 19.23 -0.20 2.06
N ARG A 161 18.59 0.43 1.06
CA ARG A 161 18.34 -0.12 -0.29
C ARG A 161 17.87 -1.59 -0.27
N LYS A 162 16.96 -1.91 0.66
CA LYS A 162 16.39 -3.25 0.84
C LYS A 162 14.88 -3.21 0.62
N PRO A 163 14.28 -4.27 0.04
CA PRO A 163 12.83 -4.32 -0.19
C PRO A 163 12.01 -4.29 1.10
N GLU A 164 12.46 -5.03 2.12
CA GLU A 164 11.79 -5.21 3.42
C GLU A 164 12.90 -5.33 4.50
N PRO A 165 13.46 -4.21 4.99
CA PRO A 165 14.46 -4.24 6.06
C PRO A 165 13.85 -4.77 7.36
N ALA A 166 14.65 -5.44 8.20
CA ALA A 166 14.16 -5.95 9.48
C ALA A 166 13.87 -4.82 10.47
N ASP A 167 12.93 -5.04 11.40
CA ASP A 167 12.54 -4.05 12.42
C ASP A 167 13.75 -3.55 13.23
N GLU A 168 14.70 -4.43 13.54
CA GLU A 168 15.93 -4.06 14.25
C GLU A 168 16.83 -3.15 13.40
N GLU A 169 16.89 -3.35 12.08
CA GLU A 169 17.66 -2.51 11.16
C GLU A 169 17.03 -1.11 11.04
N ILE A 170 15.70 -1.04 10.95
CA ILE A 170 14.96 0.24 10.96
C ILE A 170 15.21 0.99 12.27
N ALA A 171 15.12 0.30 13.41
CA ALA A 171 15.34 0.89 14.72
C ALA A 171 16.79 1.36 14.90
N ALA A 172 17.77 0.57 14.46
CA ALA A 172 19.19 0.94 14.51
C ALA A 172 19.47 2.18 13.63
N PHE A 173 18.92 2.18 12.42
CA PHE A 173 19.00 3.32 11.51
C PHE A 173 18.45 4.60 12.13
N ALA A 174 17.24 4.54 12.70
CA ALA A 174 16.60 5.70 13.29
C ALA A 174 17.38 6.25 14.49
N LYS A 175 17.99 5.38 15.31
CA LYS A 175 18.86 5.77 16.43
C LYS A 175 20.15 6.45 15.95
N ASP A 176 20.77 5.94 14.89
CA ASP A 176 21.99 6.52 14.31
C ASP A 176 21.71 7.88 13.67
N ARG A 177 20.63 7.98 12.89
CA ARG A 177 20.27 9.20 12.16
C ARG A 177 19.69 10.29 13.04
N PHE A 178 18.87 9.90 14.02
CA PHE A 178 18.14 10.81 14.89
C PHE A 178 18.41 10.52 16.37
N PRO A 179 19.68 10.61 16.83
CA PRO A 179 20.05 10.21 18.19
C PRO A 179 19.35 11.06 19.26
N GLY A 180 18.87 12.26 18.90
CA GLY A 180 18.08 13.12 19.78
C GLY A 180 16.65 12.66 20.04
N TRP A 181 16.05 11.85 19.17
CA TRP A 181 14.68 11.33 19.33
C TRP A 181 14.60 10.18 20.36
N TYR A 182 15.72 9.53 20.63
CA TYR A 182 15.83 8.35 21.48
C TYR A 182 16.53 8.63 22.83
N ARG A 183 16.56 9.90 23.24
CA ARG A 183 17.08 10.32 24.56
C ARG A 183 16.05 10.16 25.65
#